data_AF-A0A9W4T2E5-F1
#
_entry.id   AF-A0A9W4T2E5-F1
#
_cell.length_a   1.000
_cell.length_b   1.000
_cell.length_c   1.000
_cell.angle_alpha   90.00
_cell.angle_beta   90.00
_cell.angle_gamma   90.00
#
_symmetry.space_group_name_H-M   'P 1'
#
loop_
_entity.id
_entity.type
_entity.pdbx_description
1 polymer ?
#
loop_
_entity_poly.entity_id
_entity_poly.type
_entity_poly.pdbx_seq_one_letter_code
_entity_poly.pdbx_strand_id
1 'polypeptide(L)' 'YFQNSKNNDIYGVLSFVAPEVLRGQSYTLASDIYSFSIIMWELISGVLPFDNEAYDFQLSLDICKD' A
#
# COMPACT_ATOMS: atom_id res chain seq x y z
N TYR A 1 -24.32 15.02 -18.17
CA TYR A 1 -22.86 15.10 -18.41
C TYR A 1 -22.20 14.04 -17.55
N PHE A 2 -21.70 12.99 -18.20
CA PHE A 2 -21.13 11.81 -17.56
C PHE A 2 -19.83 12.18 -16.83
N GLN A 3 -19.75 11.93 -15.53
CA GLN A 3 -18.48 11.68 -14.85
C GLN A 3 -18.49 10.22 -14.41
N ASN A 4 -18.13 9.36 -15.34
CA ASN A 4 -17.81 7.97 -15.06
C ASN A 4 -16.37 7.94 -14.51
N SER A 5 -16.19 8.46 -13.30
CA SER A 5 -14.95 8.26 -12.57
C SER A 5 -15.18 7.08 -11.64
N LYS A 6 -14.71 5.89 -12.05
CA LYS A 6 -14.37 4.86 -11.08
C LYS A 6 -13.26 5.45 -10.22
N ASN A 7 -13.64 6.22 -9.20
CA ASN A 7 -12.72 6.64 -8.16
C ASN A 7 -12.33 5.35 -7.44
N ASN A 8 -11.26 4.71 -7.90
CA ASN A 8 -10.52 3.69 -7.17
C ASN A 8 -9.78 4.40 -6.04
N ASP A 9 -10.53 5.09 -5.18
CA ASP A 9 -9.97 5.74 -4.00
C ASP A 9 -9.36 4.63 -3.15
N ILE A 10 -8.07 4.75 -2.88
CA ILE A 10 -7.31 3.75 -2.14
C ILE A 10 -7.55 4.01 -0.67
N TYR A 11 -8.18 3.05 0.01
CA TYR A 11 -8.46 3.10 1.44
C TYR A 11 -7.53 2.16 2.18
N GLY A 12 -6.83 2.66 3.20
CA GLY A 12 -5.88 1.89 4.01
C GLY A 12 -4.76 2.75 4.56
N VAL A 13 -3.94 2.19 5.45
CA VAL A 13 -2.68 2.82 5.88
C VAL A 13 -1.63 2.54 4.81
N LEU A 14 -1.08 3.59 4.19
CA LEU A 14 -0.21 3.51 3.01
C LEU A 14 0.88 2.42 3.10
N SER A 15 1.51 2.29 4.27
CA SER A 15 2.55 1.31 4.60
C SER A 15 2.16 -0.16 4.40
N PHE A 16 0.87 -0.46 4.44
CA PHE A 16 0.33 -1.82 4.35
C PHE A 16 -0.35 -2.09 3.01
N VAL A 17 -0.52 -1.07 2.16
CA VAL A 17 -1.19 -1.23 0.87
C VAL A 17 -0.21 -1.76 -0.16
N ALA A 18 -0.58 -2.86 -0.81
CA ALA A 18 0.27 -3.50 -1.80
C ALA A 18 0.52 -2.60 -3.04
N PRO A 19 1.70 -2.69 -3.68
CA PRO A 19 2.09 -1.87 -4.84
C PRO A 19 1.05 -1.85 -5.95
N GLU A 20 0.48 -3.00 -6.29
CA GLU A 20 -0.50 -3.14 -7.36
C GLU A 20 -1.77 -2.34 -7.06
N VAL A 21 -2.20 -2.31 -5.79
CA VAL A 21 -3.34 -1.51 -5.33
C VAL A 21 -2.99 -0.02 -5.38
N LEU A 22 -1.75 0.34 -5.03
CA LEU A 22 -1.24 1.72 -5.17
C LEU A 22 -1.18 2.20 -6.62
N ARG A 23 -0.89 1.31 -7.57
CA ARG A 23 -0.92 1.59 -9.01
C ARG A 23 -2.35 1.62 -9.59
N GLY A 24 -3.39 1.50 -8.75
CA GLY A 24 -4.79 1.48 -9.17
C GLY A 24 -5.20 0.20 -9.90
N GLN A 25 -4.39 -0.86 -9.82
CA GLN A 25 -4.73 -2.18 -10.34
C GLN A 25 -5.76 -2.86 -9.42
N SER A 26 -6.35 -3.94 -9.92
CA SER A 26 -7.33 -4.71 -9.15
C SER A 26 -6.67 -5.33 -7.92
N TYR A 27 -7.36 -5.23 -6.78
CA TYR A 27 -7.03 -5.97 -5.57
C TYR A 27 -6.97 -7.48 -5.86
N THR A 28 -5.96 -8.15 -5.32
CA THR A 28 -5.80 -9.59 -5.49
C THR A 28 -5.44 -10.28 -4.17
N LEU A 29 -5.42 -11.61 -4.17
CA LEU A 29 -4.92 -12.40 -3.04
C LEU A 29 -3.45 -12.06 -2.70
N ALA A 30 -2.65 -11.62 -3.68
CA ALA A 30 -1.28 -11.18 -3.42
C ALA A 30 -1.26 -9.91 -2.55
N SER A 31 -2.27 -9.05 -2.68
CA SER A 31 -2.42 -7.83 -1.90
C SER A 31 -2.70 -8.12 -0.42
N ASP A 32 -3.53 -9.14 -0.14
CA ASP A 32 -3.76 -9.66 1.22
C ASP A 32 -2.46 -10.21 1.85
N ILE A 33 -1.72 -11.01 1.07
CA ILE A 33 -0.46 -11.63 1.53
C ILE A 33 0.59 -10.57 1.84
N TYR A 34 0.70 -9.54 1.01
CA TYR A 34 1.61 -8.41 1.25
C TYR A 34 1.29 -7.73 2.59
N SER A 35 0.03 -7.33 2.78
CA SER A 35 -0.44 -6.64 3.99
C SER A 35 -0.17 -7.48 5.24
N PHE A 36 -0.47 -8.78 5.18
CA PHE A 36 -0.21 -9.72 6.27
C PHE A 36 1.29 -9.87 6.57
N SER A 37 2.13 -9.84 5.54
CA SER A 37 3.59 -9.94 5.68
C SER A 37 4.18 -8.73 6.39
N ILE A 38 3.69 -7.52 6.11
CA ILE A 38 4.09 -6.29 6.82
C ILE A 38 3.69 -6.35 8.30
N ILE A 39 2.46 -6.79 8.60
CA ILE A 39 2.00 -6.98 9.99
C ILE A 39 2.87 -8.01 10.72
N MET A 40 3.17 -9.15 10.08
CA MET A 40 4.01 -10.19 10.70
C MET A 40 5.43 -9.69 10.96
N TRP A 41 6.01 -8.93 10.02
CA TRP A 41 7.32 -8.34 10.22
C TRP A 41 7.34 -7.31 11.36
N GLU A 42 6.31 -6.49 11.50
CA GLU A 42 6.14 -5.56 12.63
C GLU A 42 6.09 -6.32 13.97
N LEU A 43 5.31 -7.40 14.06
CA LEU A 43 5.20 -8.22 15.27
C LEU A 43 6.52 -8.91 15.64
N ILE A 44 7.27 -9.38 14.65
CA ILE A 44 8.56 -10.08 14.87
C ILE A 44 9.66 -9.09 15.24
N SER A 45 9.72 -7.93 14.57
CA SER A 45 10.77 -6.94 14.76
C SER A 45 10.52 -6.04 15.98
N GLY A 46 9.25 -5.83 16.37
CA GLY A 46 8.85 -4.83 17.35
C GLY A 46 9.09 -3.39 16.87
N VAL A 47 9.35 -3.19 15.58
CA VAL A 47 9.61 -1.88 14.95
C VAL A 47 8.41 -1.52 14.08
N LEU A 48 7.91 -0.29 14.23
CA LEU A 48 6.81 0.17 13.38
C LEU A 48 7.30 0.26 11.93
N PRO A 49 6.54 -0.29 10.96
CA PRO A 49 6.86 -0.10 9.56
C PRO A 49 6.73 1.40 9.23
N PHE A 50 7.85 1.99 8.81
CA PHE A 50 7.97 3.37 8.33
C PHE A 50 7.77 4.47 9.40
N ASP A 51 8.31 4.26 10.61
CA ASP A 51 8.18 5.19 11.76
C ASP A 51 8.82 6.60 11.57
N ASN A 52 9.44 6.92 10.43
CA ASN A 52 10.17 8.19 10.33
C ASN A 52 10.31 8.82 8.94
N GLU A 53 9.58 8.36 7.93
CA GLU A 53 9.48 9.09 6.67
C GLU A 53 8.04 9.50 6.48
N ALA A 54 7.83 10.80 6.26
CA ALA A 54 6.54 11.33 5.89
C ALA A 54 5.90 10.39 4.86
N TYR A 55 4.58 10.25 4.94
CA TYR A 55 3.70 9.55 4.00
C TYR A 55 3.78 10.20 2.60
N ASP A 56 5.00 10.32 2.09
CA ASP A 56 5.37 11.08 0.93
C ASP A 56 5.27 10.13 -0.24
N PHE A 57 4.73 10.68 -1.30
CA PHE A 57 4.65 10.15 -2.65
C PHE A 57 5.94 9.44 -3.13
N GLN A 58 7.09 9.68 -2.50
CA GLN A 58 8.34 8.94 -2.66
C GLN A 58 8.25 7.45 -2.28
N LEU A 59 7.60 7.09 -1.17
CA LEU A 59 7.48 5.70 -0.73
C LEU A 59 6.60 4.89 -1.69
N SER A 60 5.51 5.48 -2.17
CA SER A 60 4.68 4.84 -3.19
C SER A 60 5.42 4.69 -4.53
N LEU A 61 6.29 5.64 -4.89
CA LEU A 61 7.16 5.53 -6.06
C LEU A 61 8.23 4.44 -5.92
N ASP A 62 8.84 4.26 -4.75
CA ASP A 62 9.85 3.23 -4.52
C ASP A 62 9.23 1.83 -4.42
N ILE A 63 8.06 1.68 -3.80
CA ILE A 63 7.26 0.45 -3.87
C ILE A 63 6.85 0.14 -5.33
N CYS A 64 6.71 1.18 -6.17
CA CYS A 64 6.33 1.02 -7.58
C CYS A 64 7.50 0.79 -8.57
N LYS A 65 8.75 0.73 -8.11
CA LYS A 65 9.93 0.69 -9.00
C LYS A 65 10.39 -0.69 -9.46
N ASP A 66 9.72 -1.76 -9.06
CA ASP A 66 9.92 -3.11 -9.64
C ASP A 66 8.77 -3.51 -10.59
#